data_AF-A0A1J5LLA3-F1
#
_entry.id   AF-A0A1J5LLA3-F1
#
_cell.length_a   1.000
_cell.length_b   1.000
_cell.length_c   1.000
_cell.angle_alpha   90.00
_cell.angle_beta   90.00
_cell.angle_gamma   90.00
#
_symmetry.space_group_name_H-M   'P 1'
#
loop_
_entity.id
_entity.type
_entity.pdbx_description
1 polymer ?
#
loop_
_entity_poly.entity_id
_entity_poly.type
_entity_poly.pdbx_seq_one_letter_code
_entity_poly.pdbx_strand_id
1 'polypeptide(L)'
;MIKKVLIGIVFFIIGFGIAIFAESFFRQLIQDLFQWTTNNGIQFGGKDIYLFGNPIYFISFGFALLIFSIVNKKEKIQKILLHGMIMIIIFGILLIGISALSANLKIIECTACDDGIRRLGYNEINYGLILTISVLLSSIPSMIIIKKRKKASVQQHI
;
A
#
# COMPACT_ATOMS: atom_id res chain seq x y z
N MET A 1 30.76 1.82 -5.82
CA MET A 1 29.39 2.36 -5.68
C MET A 1 28.37 1.64 -6.57
N ILE A 2 28.72 1.31 -7.81
CA ILE A 2 27.86 0.65 -8.82
C ILE A 2 27.11 -0.59 -8.28
N LYS A 3 27.79 -1.53 -7.60
CA LYS A 3 27.13 -2.73 -7.02
C LYS A 3 26.01 -2.38 -6.03
N LYS A 4 26.12 -1.26 -5.29
CA LYS A 4 25.10 -0.84 -4.32
C LYS A 4 23.86 -0.26 -5.01
N VAL A 5 24.08 0.47 -6.11
CA VAL A 5 23.00 1.04 -6.94
C VAL A 5 22.25 -0.08 -7.66
N LEU A 6 22.99 -1.04 -8.24
CA LEU A 6 22.42 -2.18 -8.95
C LEU A 6 21.48 -3.00 -8.05
N ILE A 7 21.89 -3.29 -6.81
CA ILE A 7 21.04 -4.00 -5.84
C ILE A 7 19.75 -3.22 -5.57
N GLY A 8 19.82 -1.89 -5.39
CA GLY A 8 18.63 -1.06 -5.18
C GLY A 8 17.67 -1.13 -6.36
N ILE A 9 18.18 -1.06 -7.59
CA ILE A 9 17.37 -1.18 -8.81
C ILE A 9 16.68 -2.55 -8.88
N VAL A 10 17.38 -3.63 -8.56
CA VAL A 10 16.78 -4.98 -8.55
C VAL A 10 15.62 -5.06 -7.57
N PHE A 11 15.78 -4.58 -6.34
CA PHE A 11 14.69 -4.55 -5.36
C PHE A 11 13.53 -3.64 -5.79
N PHE A 12 13.80 -2.52 -6.46
CA PHE A 12 12.75 -1.68 -7.02
C PHE A 12 11.93 -2.43 -8.09
N ILE A 13 12.60 -3.10 -9.03
CA ILE A 13 11.96 -3.89 -10.09
C ILE A 13 11.15 -5.04 -9.50
N ILE A 14 11.68 -5.74 -8.50
CA ILE A 14 10.93 -6.80 -7.80
C ILE A 14 9.67 -6.24 -7.15
N GLY A 15 9.77 -5.10 -6.46
CA GLY A 15 8.61 -4.46 -5.82
C GLY A 15 7.55 -4.04 -6.82
N PHE A 16 7.98 -3.46 -7.95
CA PHE A 16 7.12 -3.10 -9.06
C PHE A 16 6.42 -4.33 -9.67
N GLY A 17 7.17 -5.41 -9.89
CA GLY A 17 6.62 -6.68 -10.41
C GLY A 17 5.60 -7.32 -9.46
N ILE A 18 5.88 -7.31 -8.15
CA ILE A 18 4.91 -7.77 -7.13
C ILE A 18 3.63 -6.95 -7.19
N ALA A 19 3.72 -5.63 -7.38
CA ALA A 19 2.57 -4.76 -7.46
C ALA A 19 1.69 -5.06 -8.68
N ILE A 20 2.30 -5.31 -9.84
CA ILE A 20 1.55 -5.76 -11.04
C ILE A 20 0.85 -7.09 -10.76
N PHE A 21 1.57 -8.06 -10.21
CA PHE A 21 1.01 -9.39 -9.95
C PHE A 21 -0.13 -9.36 -8.92
N ALA A 22 0.00 -8.55 -7.87
CA ALA A 22 -0.95 -8.47 -6.78
C ALA A 22 -2.11 -7.49 -7.03
N GLU A 23 -2.13 -6.78 -8.16
CA GLU A 23 -3.13 -5.73 -8.44
C GLU A 23 -4.56 -6.26 -8.32
N SER A 24 -4.87 -7.35 -9.02
CA SER A 24 -6.22 -7.93 -9.04
C SER A 24 -6.66 -8.38 -7.64
N PHE A 25 -5.75 -8.98 -6.88
CA PHE A 25 -5.99 -9.39 -5.50
C PHE A 25 -6.35 -8.19 -4.62
N PHE A 26 -5.58 -7.10 -4.68
CA PHE A 26 -5.85 -5.92 -3.86
C PHE A 26 -7.13 -5.20 -4.27
N ARG A 27 -7.48 -5.18 -5.56
CA ARG A 27 -8.74 -4.61 -6.03
C ARG A 27 -9.93 -5.36 -5.43
N GLN A 28 -9.92 -6.69 -5.51
CA GLN A 28 -10.95 -7.53 -4.93
C GLN A 28 -11.02 -7.36 -3.41
N LEU A 29 -9.87 -7.36 -2.73
CA LEU A 29 -9.80 -7.13 -1.29
C LEU A 29 -10.40 -5.77 -0.89
N ILE A 30 -10.13 -4.69 -1.65
CA ILE A 30 -10.71 -3.37 -1.39
C ILE A 30 -12.23 -3.39 -1.62
N GLN A 31 -12.72 -4.08 -2.65
CA GLN A 31 -14.16 -4.23 -2.91
C GLN A 31 -14.84 -4.95 -1.74
N ASP A 32 -14.27 -6.07 -1.29
CA ASP A 32 -14.78 -6.83 -0.15
C ASP A 32 -14.81 -5.98 1.12
N LEU A 33 -13.74 -5.20 1.36
CA LEU A 33 -13.69 -4.25 2.48
C LEU A 33 -14.76 -3.16 2.36
N PHE A 34 -15.04 -2.63 1.18
CA PHE A 34 -16.09 -1.63 0.98
C PHE A 34 -17.47 -2.20 1.33
N GLN A 35 -17.79 -3.41 0.86
CA GLN A 35 -19.06 -4.07 1.18
C GLN A 35 -19.15 -4.39 2.68
N TRP A 36 -18.11 -5.00 3.22
CA TRP A 36 -18.07 -5.45 4.61
C TRP A 36 -18.18 -4.28 5.59
N THR A 37 -17.41 -3.21 5.38
CA THR A 37 -17.39 -2.03 6.30
C THR A 37 -18.64 -1.17 6.23
N THR A 38 -19.51 -1.41 5.25
CA THR A 38 -20.78 -0.70 5.08
C THR A 38 -22.00 -1.61 5.28
N ASN A 39 -21.80 -2.84 5.77
CA ASN A 39 -22.86 -3.83 5.92
C ASN A 39 -23.69 -4.04 4.64
N ASN A 40 -23.00 -4.17 3.50
CA ASN A 40 -23.58 -4.24 2.15
C ASN A 40 -24.38 -3.00 1.70
N GLY A 41 -24.19 -1.87 2.38
CA GLY A 41 -24.69 -0.56 1.94
C GLY A 41 -24.03 -0.10 0.64
N ILE A 42 -22.81 -0.54 0.34
CA ILE A 42 -22.23 -0.42 -1.01
C ILE A 42 -22.40 -1.73 -1.76
N GLN A 43 -22.90 -1.64 -2.99
CA GLN A 43 -22.96 -2.77 -3.92
C GLN A 43 -22.28 -2.40 -5.24
N PHE A 44 -21.52 -3.32 -5.82
CA PHE A 44 -20.87 -3.09 -7.12
C PHE A 44 -21.76 -3.56 -8.26
N GLY A 45 -21.88 -2.72 -9.29
CA GLY A 45 -22.64 -3.01 -10.50
C GLY A 45 -21.85 -2.71 -11.77
N GLY A 46 -22.24 -3.36 -12.86
CA GLY A 46 -21.62 -3.19 -14.18
C GLY A 46 -20.49 -4.17 -14.46
N LYS A 47 -19.71 -3.88 -15.51
CA LYS A 47 -18.55 -4.71 -15.89
C LYS A 47 -17.32 -4.27 -15.11
N ASP A 48 -16.59 -5.22 -14.57
CA ASP A 48 -15.29 -4.96 -13.94
C ASP A 48 -14.21 -4.73 -15.03
N ILE A 49 -14.24 -3.55 -15.67
CA ILE A 49 -13.27 -3.19 -16.71
C ILE A 49 -12.28 -2.20 -16.10
N TYR A 50 -11.20 -2.75 -15.56
CA TYR A 50 -10.04 -1.99 -15.11
C TYR A 50 -8.85 -2.35 -15.99
N LEU A 51 -8.76 -1.67 -17.14
CA LEU A 51 -7.81 -2.01 -18.20
C LEU A 51 -6.35 -1.67 -17.84
N PHE A 52 -6.14 -0.71 -16.94
CA PHE A 52 -4.79 -0.27 -16.57
C PHE A 52 -4.71 0.05 -15.07
N GLY A 53 -3.75 -0.59 -14.41
CA GLY A 53 -3.37 -0.25 -13.05
C GLY A 53 -2.83 1.15 -12.89
N ASN A 54 -2.93 1.69 -11.68
CA ASN A 54 -2.45 3.03 -11.40
C ASN A 54 -0.91 3.04 -11.35
N PRO A 55 -0.20 3.79 -12.23
CA PRO A 55 1.26 3.80 -12.25
C PRO A 55 1.89 4.24 -10.92
N ILE A 56 1.23 5.14 -10.19
CA ILE A 56 1.70 5.65 -8.90
C ILE A 56 1.76 4.52 -7.87
N TYR A 57 0.77 3.61 -7.89
CA TYR A 57 0.75 2.45 -7.03
C TYR A 57 1.95 1.52 -7.28
N PHE A 58 2.23 1.20 -8.54
CA PHE A 58 3.35 0.33 -8.91
C PHE A 58 4.70 0.93 -8.49
N ILE A 59 4.88 2.23 -8.76
CA ILE A 59 6.09 2.97 -8.38
C ILE A 59 6.25 3.00 -6.85
N SER A 60 5.15 3.20 -6.11
CA SER A 60 5.17 3.26 -4.64
C SER A 60 5.61 1.94 -4.01
N PHE A 61 5.14 0.80 -4.53
CA PHE A 61 5.61 -0.52 -4.11
C PHE A 61 7.09 -0.74 -4.41
N GLY A 62 7.56 -0.33 -5.59
CA GLY A 62 8.99 -0.38 -5.94
C GLY A 62 9.85 0.42 -4.94
N PHE A 63 9.43 1.64 -4.60
CA PHE A 63 10.14 2.46 -3.61
C PHE A 63 10.09 1.87 -2.20
N ALA A 64 8.95 1.33 -1.78
CA ALA A 64 8.83 0.69 -0.47
C ALA A 64 9.80 -0.48 -0.32
N LEU A 65 9.91 -1.33 -1.35
CA LEU A 65 10.83 -2.47 -1.32
C LEU A 65 12.30 -2.03 -1.41
N LEU A 66 12.60 -0.97 -2.17
CA LEU A 66 13.93 -0.35 -2.18
C LEU A 66 14.32 0.19 -0.79
N ILE A 67 13.42 0.92 -0.12
CA ILE A 67 13.65 1.45 1.24
C ILE A 67 13.85 0.29 2.22
N PHE A 68 13.01 -0.74 2.14
CA PHE A 68 13.14 -1.95 2.94
C PHE A 68 14.51 -2.62 2.78
N SER A 69 14.98 -2.76 1.54
CA SER A 69 16.31 -3.32 1.23
C SER A 69 17.45 -2.50 1.85
N ILE A 70 17.37 -1.17 1.76
CA ILE A 70 18.36 -0.27 2.36
C ILE A 70 18.44 -0.46 3.88
N VAL A 71 17.30 -0.57 4.56
CA VAL A 71 17.24 -0.81 6.01
C VAL A 71 17.86 -2.16 6.39
N ASN A 72 17.61 -3.19 5.58
CA ASN A 72 17.92 -4.57 5.95
C ASN A 72 19.25 -5.10 5.42
N LYS A 73 20.00 -4.28 4.68
CA LYS A 73 21.25 -4.68 4.02
C LYS A 73 22.31 -5.36 4.91
N LYS A 74 22.39 -4.98 6.19
CA LYS A 74 23.37 -5.49 7.15
C LYS A 74 22.74 -6.26 8.32
N GLU A 75 21.43 -6.49 8.26
CA GLU A 75 20.71 -7.14 9.36
C GLU A 75 20.73 -8.66 9.22
N LYS A 76 20.57 -9.35 10.35
CA LYS A 76 20.38 -10.81 10.35
C LYS A 76 18.98 -11.14 9.82
N ILE A 77 18.82 -12.28 9.15
CA ILE A 77 17.55 -12.74 8.53
C ILE A 77 16.36 -12.62 9.49
N GLN A 78 16.51 -13.00 10.76
CA GLN A 78 15.45 -12.88 11.78
C GLN A 78 14.90 -11.44 11.91
N LYS A 79 15.78 -10.44 11.90
CA LYS A 79 15.38 -9.03 11.96
C LYS A 79 14.78 -8.54 10.64
N ILE A 80 15.27 -9.06 9.51
CA ILE A 80 14.69 -8.77 8.20
C ILE A 80 13.23 -9.22 8.15
N LEU A 81 12.96 -10.46 8.58
CA LEU A 81 11.61 -11.00 8.67
C LEU A 81 10.73 -10.17 9.61
N LEU A 82 11.24 -9.80 10.80
CA LEU A 82 10.51 -8.95 11.73
C LEU A 82 10.13 -7.59 11.12
N HIS A 83 11.06 -6.90 10.49
CA HIS A 83 10.77 -5.63 9.80
C HIS A 83 9.74 -5.82 8.68
N GLY A 84 9.81 -6.94 7.95
CA GLY A 84 8.88 -7.28 6.88
C GLY A 84 7.47 -7.50 7.43
N MET A 85 7.32 -8.30 8.49
CA MET A 85 6.03 -8.53 9.15
C MET A 85 5.43 -7.22 9.67
N ILE A 86 6.23 -6.37 10.32
CA ILE A 86 5.76 -5.07 10.81
C ILE A 86 5.22 -4.22 9.65
N MET A 87 5.95 -4.16 8.53
CA MET A 87 5.50 -3.42 7.35
C MET A 87 4.18 -3.97 6.79
N ILE A 88 4.06 -5.29 6.68
CA ILE A 88 2.84 -5.96 6.17
C ILE A 88 1.65 -5.71 7.09
N ILE A 89 1.84 -5.83 8.42
CA ILE A 89 0.77 -5.60 9.40
C ILE A 89 0.29 -4.15 9.32
N ILE A 90 1.21 -3.17 9.31
CA ILE A 90 0.84 -1.75 9.19
C ILE A 90 0.12 -1.48 7.87
N PHE A 91 0.62 -2.05 6.77
CA PHE A 91 -0.04 -1.95 5.47
C PHE A 91 -1.47 -2.49 5.50
N GLY A 92 -1.69 -3.67 6.10
CA GLY A 92 -3.02 -4.28 6.22
C GLY A 92 -3.97 -3.42 7.05
N ILE A 93 -3.54 -2.92 8.21
CA ILE A 93 -4.34 -2.04 9.07
C ILE A 93 -4.73 -0.77 8.33
N LEU A 94 -3.78 -0.13 7.63
CA LEU A 94 -4.05 1.08 6.85
C LEU A 94 -4.97 0.81 5.67
N LEU A 95 -4.79 -0.30 4.97
CA LEU A 95 -5.67 -0.69 3.86
C LEU A 95 -7.12 -0.84 4.33
N ILE A 96 -7.34 -1.53 5.45
CA ILE A 96 -8.66 -1.68 6.06
C ILE A 96 -9.21 -0.31 6.46
N GLY A 97 -8.44 0.48 7.21
CA GLY A 97 -8.89 1.77 7.73
C GLY A 97 -9.23 2.79 6.64
N ILE A 98 -8.37 2.93 5.62
CA ILE A 98 -8.60 3.86 4.51
C ILE A 98 -9.77 3.39 3.66
N SER A 99 -9.90 2.08 3.41
CA SER A 99 -11.04 1.53 2.67
C SER A 99 -12.35 1.76 3.41
N ALA A 100 -12.39 1.48 4.72
CA ALA A 100 -13.56 1.71 5.57
C ALA A 100 -13.97 3.19 5.58
N LEU A 101 -13.00 4.10 5.76
CA LEU A 101 -13.25 5.54 5.74
C LEU A 101 -13.80 5.98 4.38
N SER A 102 -13.16 5.56 3.29
CA SER A 102 -13.59 5.92 1.94
C SER A 102 -14.98 5.38 1.58
N ALA A 103 -15.31 4.17 2.04
CA ALA A 103 -16.60 3.55 1.82
C ALA A 103 -17.71 4.31 2.57
N ASN A 104 -17.50 4.60 3.84
CA ASN A 104 -18.49 5.30 4.67
C ASN A 104 -18.68 6.76 4.22
N LEU A 105 -17.62 7.46 3.80
CA LEU A 105 -17.75 8.80 3.22
C LEU A 105 -18.65 8.80 1.97
N LYS A 106 -18.49 7.80 1.08
CA LYS A 106 -19.36 7.67 -0.08
C LYS A 106 -20.82 7.38 0.30
N ILE A 107 -21.11 6.70 1.40
CA ILE A 107 -22.51 6.54 1.84
C ILE A 107 -23.05 7.87 2.37
N ILE A 108 -22.29 8.59 3.20
CA ILE A 108 -22.71 9.87 3.79
C ILE A 108 -22.96 10.94 2.71
N GLU A 109 -22.13 10.98 1.68
CA GLU A 109 -22.29 11.89 0.54
C GLU A 109 -23.51 11.55 -0.33
N CYS A 110 -24.14 10.39 -0.13
CA CYS A 110 -25.29 9.98 -0.90
C CYS A 110 -26.58 10.63 -0.36
N THR A 111 -26.96 11.76 -0.95
CA THR A 111 -28.20 12.46 -0.59
C THR A 111 -29.49 11.81 -1.14
N ALA A 112 -29.35 10.83 -2.04
CA ALA A 112 -30.47 10.17 -2.73
C ALA A 112 -30.28 8.63 -2.82
N CYS A 113 -29.74 8.00 -1.78
CA CYS A 113 -29.59 6.54 -1.75
C CYS A 113 -30.95 5.85 -1.49
N ASP A 114 -31.27 4.83 -2.29
CA ASP A 114 -32.42 3.96 -2.08
C ASP A 114 -32.20 3.13 -0.80
N ASP A 115 -32.93 3.45 0.27
CA ASP A 115 -32.88 2.73 1.55
C ASP A 115 -31.46 2.56 2.16
N GLY A 116 -30.57 3.53 1.88
CA GLY A 116 -29.18 3.49 2.35
C GLY A 116 -28.23 2.61 1.53
N ILE A 117 -28.69 2.08 0.38
CA ILE A 117 -27.87 1.30 -0.54
C ILE A 117 -27.36 2.19 -1.68
N ARG A 118 -26.03 2.27 -1.83
CA ARG A 118 -25.36 2.94 -2.94
C ARG A 118 -24.78 1.90 -3.91
N ARG A 119 -25.28 1.89 -5.15
CA ARG A 119 -24.64 1.14 -6.23
C ARG A 119 -23.46 1.94 -6.79
N LEU A 120 -22.27 1.36 -6.80
CA LEU A 120 -21.05 1.94 -7.36
C LEU A 120 -20.58 1.14 -8.56
N GLY A 121 -20.11 1.83 -9.60
CA GLY A 121 -19.28 1.20 -10.62
C GLY A 121 -17.93 0.79 -10.04
N TYR A 122 -17.37 -0.32 -10.52
CA TYR A 122 -16.03 -0.79 -10.13
C TYR A 122 -14.95 0.28 -10.32
N ASN A 123 -15.09 1.17 -11.31
CA ASN A 123 -14.13 2.23 -11.60
C ASN A 123 -14.28 3.48 -10.74
N GLU A 124 -15.30 3.56 -9.87
CA GLU A 124 -15.53 4.70 -8.98
C GLU A 124 -14.68 4.65 -7.70
N ILE A 125 -13.97 3.55 -7.46
CA ILE A 125 -13.02 3.40 -6.36
C ILE A 125 -11.63 3.80 -6.84
N ASN A 126 -11.00 4.71 -6.08
CA ASN A 126 -9.61 5.10 -6.30
C ASN A 126 -8.64 4.06 -5.70
N TYR A 127 -8.62 2.83 -6.23
CA TYR A 127 -7.77 1.73 -5.72
C TYR A 127 -6.30 2.13 -5.63
N GLY A 128 -5.79 2.78 -6.68
CA GLY A 128 -4.40 3.21 -6.73
C GLY A 128 -4.03 4.18 -5.61
N LEU A 129 -4.93 5.09 -5.26
CA LEU A 129 -4.70 6.07 -4.18
C LEU A 129 -4.71 5.38 -2.81
N ILE A 130 -5.70 4.52 -2.56
CA ILE A 130 -5.81 3.75 -1.30
C ILE A 130 -4.52 2.94 -1.10
N LEU A 131 -4.09 2.18 -2.11
CA LEU A 131 -2.90 1.34 -2.02
C LEU A 131 -1.61 2.15 -1.90
N THR A 132 -1.50 3.26 -2.63
CA THR A 132 -0.35 4.17 -2.57
C THR A 132 -0.17 4.71 -1.15
N ILE A 133 -1.23 5.27 -0.56
CA ILE A 133 -1.16 5.85 0.79
C ILE A 133 -0.81 4.77 1.80
N SER A 134 -1.45 3.60 1.75
CA SER A 134 -1.16 2.49 2.65
C SER A 134 0.31 2.05 2.59
N VAL A 135 0.90 1.97 1.39
CA VAL A 135 2.32 1.57 1.23
C VAL A 135 3.30 2.64 1.67
N LEU A 136 3.04 3.90 1.35
CA LEU A 136 3.91 5.00 1.76
C LEU A 136 3.94 5.12 3.29
N LEU A 137 2.77 5.03 3.92
CA LEU A 137 2.65 5.07 5.38
C LEU A 137 3.23 3.82 6.05
N SER A 138 3.05 2.62 5.49
CA SER A 138 3.68 1.40 6.03
C SER A 138 5.20 1.39 5.93
N SER A 139 5.77 2.21 5.05
CA SER A 139 7.22 2.40 4.89
C SER A 139 7.82 3.38 5.91
N ILE A 140 7.02 4.10 6.69
CA ILE A 140 7.49 5.09 7.67
C ILE A 140 8.45 4.50 8.71
N PRO A 141 8.19 3.35 9.36
CA PRO A 141 9.12 2.76 10.32
C PRO A 141 10.51 2.54 9.73
N SER A 142 10.56 2.07 8.48
CA SER A 142 11.81 1.88 7.72
C SER A 142 12.55 3.21 7.51
N MET A 143 11.83 4.28 7.14
CA MET A 143 12.42 5.62 7.01
C MET A 143 12.96 6.16 8.34
N ILE A 144 12.26 5.93 9.45
CA ILE A 144 12.71 6.34 10.80
C ILE A 144 14.03 5.64 11.16
N ILE A 145 14.15 4.34 10.89
CA ILE A 145 15.37 3.57 11.15
C ILE A 145 16.55 4.13 10.33
N ILE A 146 16.35 4.46 9.05
CA ILE A 146 17.38 5.09 8.22
C ILE A 146 17.85 6.41 8.84
N LYS A 147 16.92 7.28 9.24
CA LYS A 147 17.26 8.57 9.85
C LYS A 147 18.06 8.40 11.15
N LYS A 148 17.66 7.47 12.03
CA LYS A 148 18.37 7.18 13.29
C LYS A 148 19.80 6.70 13.05
N ARG A 149 20.01 5.80 12.08
CA ARG A 149 21.35 5.26 11.75
C ARG A 149 22.28 6.32 11.16
N LYS A 150 21.76 7.20 10.28
CA LYS A 150 22.55 8.31 9.73
C LYS A 150 23.03 9.28 10.83
N LYS A 151 22.17 9.60 11.80
CA LYS A 151 22.56 10.45 12.94
C LYS A 151 23.68 9.81 13.76
N ALA A 152 23.54 8.52 14.09
CA ALA A 152 24.56 7.79 14.86
C ALA A 152 25.92 7.72 14.14
N SER A 153 25.94 7.55 12.82
CA SER A 153 27.20 7.52 12.05
C SER A 153 27.92 8.87 11.97
N VAL A 154 27.18 10.00 12.02
CA VAL A 154 27.78 11.34 12.01
C VAL A 154 28.45 11.62 13.36
N GLN A 155 27.85 11.17 14.45
CA GLN A 155 28.34 11.41 15.82
C GLN A 155 29.59 10.57 16.17
N GLN A 156 29.88 9.50 15.42
CA GLN A 156 31.12 8.71 15.57
C GLN A 156 32.31 9.28 14.77
N HIS A 157 32.07 10.32 13.96
CA HIS A 157 33.08 10.98 13.12
C HIS A 157 33.50 12.36 13.64
N ILE A 158 32.97 12.78 14.80
CA ILE A 158 33.39 13.96 15.58
C ILE A 158 34.16 13.44 16.79
#